data_AF-X0XG06-F1
#
_entry.id   AF-X0XG06-F1
#
_cell.length_a   1.000
_cell.length_b   1.000
_cell.length_c   1.000
_cell.angle_alpha   90.00
_cell.angle_beta   90.00
_cell.angle_gamma   90.00
#
_symmetry.space_group_name_H-M   'P 1'
#
loop_
_entity.id
_entity.type
_entity.pdbx_description
1 polymer ?
#
loop_
_entity_poly.entity_id
_entity_poly.type
_entity_poly.pdbx_seq_one_letter_code
_entity_poly.pdbx_strand_id
1 'polypeptide(L)'
;MRVGSTEKEIDGVLERLKELGFKGSLSRGVERTVVGVVGQTYPELADELAVLEGVADVVPVSRPYKLASREFKPEDTVIKVGDVAIGGGNTVIMAGQCSVDTEEQMMATARVVKEAGGHILRGGAFKPRTNP
;
A
#
# COMPACT_ATOMS: atom_id res chain seq x y z
N MET A 1 10.11 -17.83 17.11
CA MET A 1 11.49 -17.98 17.61
C MET A 1 12.09 -19.29 17.14
N ARG A 2 13.42 -19.40 17.12
CA ARG A 2 14.14 -20.67 16.89
C ARG A 2 13.86 -21.60 18.07
N VAL A 3 13.95 -22.91 17.82
CA VAL A 3 13.78 -23.91 18.89
C VAL A 3 14.95 -23.77 19.86
N GLY A 4 14.66 -23.63 21.15
CA GLY A 4 15.68 -23.45 22.19
C GLY A 4 16.20 -22.02 22.35
N SER A 5 15.55 -21.02 21.74
CA SER A 5 15.92 -19.61 21.94
C SER A 5 15.98 -19.24 23.42
N THR A 6 17.06 -18.55 23.80
CA THR A 6 17.32 -18.16 25.19
C THR A 6 16.39 -17.03 25.63
N GLU A 7 16.21 -16.85 26.95
CA GLU A 7 15.49 -15.68 27.49
C GLU A 7 16.09 -14.37 26.99
N LYS A 8 17.43 -14.30 26.89
CA LYS A 8 18.13 -13.12 26.38
C LYS A 8 17.77 -12.78 24.93
N GLU A 9 17.60 -13.78 24.07
CA GLU A 9 17.15 -13.57 22.68
C GLU A 9 15.70 -13.09 22.63
N ILE A 10 14.82 -13.69 23.45
CA ILE A 10 13.41 -13.30 23.53
C ILE A 10 13.29 -11.86 24.04
N ASP A 11 14.01 -11.52 25.11
CA ASP A 11 14.05 -10.19 25.68
C ASP A 11 14.63 -9.16 24.69
N GLY A 12 15.65 -9.55 23.92
CA GLY A 12 16.20 -8.70 22.85
C GLY A 12 15.15 -8.35 21.78
N VAL A 13 14.33 -9.32 21.37
CA VAL A 13 13.21 -9.06 20.45
C VAL A 13 12.15 -8.15 21.09
N LEU A 14 11.81 -8.37 22.36
CA LEU A 14 10.81 -7.55 23.07
C LEU A 14 11.28 -6.10 23.28
N GLU A 15 12.55 -5.90 23.63
CA GLU A 15 13.18 -4.57 23.74
C GLU A 15 13.19 -3.87 22.38
N ARG A 16 13.58 -4.57 21.30
CA ARG A 16 13.57 -4.00 19.95
C ARG A 16 12.16 -3.56 19.52
N LEU A 17 11.15 -4.38 19.81
CA LEU A 17 9.75 -4.02 19.54
C LEU A 17 9.34 -2.77 20.32
N LYS A 18 9.74 -2.66 21.58
CA LYS A 18 9.44 -1.52 22.44
C LYS A 18 10.12 -0.23 21.96
N GLU A 19 11.39 -0.30 21.53
CA GLU A 19 12.11 0.83 20.91
C GLU A 19 11.39 1.36 19.67
N LEU A 20 10.83 0.45 18.87
CA LEU A 20 10.04 0.75 17.68
C LEU A 20 8.59 1.18 18.00
N GLY A 21 8.20 1.22 19.27
CA GLY A 21 6.86 1.63 19.70
C GLY A 21 5.78 0.54 19.59
N PHE A 22 6.16 -0.72 19.40
CA PHE A 22 5.25 -1.87 19.35
C PHE A 22 5.13 -2.55 20.70
N LYS A 23 4.00 -3.22 20.91
CA LYS A 23 3.81 -4.12 22.06
C LYS A 23 4.04 -5.57 21.62
N GLY A 24 5.00 -6.24 22.23
CA GLY A 24 5.19 -7.68 22.09
C GLY A 24 4.27 -8.46 23.04
N SER A 25 3.62 -9.51 22.53
CA SER A 25 2.85 -10.47 23.32
C SER A 25 3.51 -11.84 23.21
N LEU A 26 4.07 -12.34 24.31
CA LEU A 26 4.76 -13.61 24.34
C LEU A 26 3.78 -14.77 24.50
N SER A 27 3.92 -15.80 23.67
CA SER A 27 3.23 -17.08 23.80
C SER A 27 4.25 -18.22 23.81
N ARG A 28 4.35 -18.93 24.93
CA ARG A 28 5.24 -20.07 25.11
C ARG A 28 4.48 -21.35 24.80
N GLY A 29 4.64 -21.86 23.59
CA GLY A 29 4.12 -23.15 23.19
C GLY A 29 5.01 -24.31 23.64
N VAL A 30 4.47 -25.53 23.56
CA VAL A 30 5.21 -26.76 23.88
C VAL A 30 6.40 -26.96 22.93
N GLU A 31 6.22 -26.64 21.64
CA GLU A 31 7.26 -26.81 20.62
C GLU A 31 8.02 -25.51 20.29
N ARG A 32 7.32 -24.37 20.32
CA ARG A 32 7.88 -23.08 19.89
C ARG A 32 7.35 -21.92 20.72
N THR A 33 8.24 -20.95 20.92
CA THR A 33 7.88 -19.62 21.42
C THR A 33 7.53 -18.69 20.27
N VAL A 34 6.40 -18.01 20.39
CA VAL A 34 5.88 -17.04 19.43
C VAL A 34 5.80 -15.67 20.10
N VAL A 35 6.28 -14.63 19.41
CA VAL A 35 6.12 -13.24 19.83
C VAL A 35 5.13 -12.59 18.87
N GLY A 36 3.94 -12.27 19.37
CA GLY A 36 2.95 -11.50 18.62
C GLY A 36 3.29 -10.02 18.67
N VAL A 37 3.29 -9.35 17.52
CA VAL A 37 3.51 -7.90 17.42
C VAL A 37 2.14 -7.22 17.34
N VAL A 38 1.86 -6.33 18.29
CA VAL A 38 0.59 -5.59 18.36
C VAL A 38 0.85 -4.12 18.07
N GLY A 39 0.19 -3.60 17.02
CA GLY A 39 0.27 -2.20 16.62
C GLY A 39 0.01 -2.00 15.12
N GLN A 40 0.12 -0.76 14.64
CA GLN A 40 0.15 -0.48 13.19
C GLN A 40 1.56 -0.73 12.67
N THR A 41 1.80 -1.92 12.13
CA THR A 41 3.08 -2.31 11.54
C THR A 41 3.27 -1.68 10.16
N TYR A 42 4.52 -1.55 9.74
CA TYR A 42 4.91 -1.14 8.39
C TYR A 42 5.56 -2.33 7.64
N PRO A 43 5.59 -2.34 6.29
CA PRO A 43 6.03 -3.49 5.51
C PRO A 43 7.44 -4.00 5.87
N GLU A 44 8.38 -3.08 6.11
CA GLU A 44 9.80 -3.38 6.36
C GLU A 44 10.07 -3.95 7.76
N LEU A 45 9.10 -3.87 8.68
CA LEU A 45 9.25 -4.38 10.04
C LEU A 45 9.53 -5.89 10.06
N ALA A 46 8.95 -6.63 9.11
CA ALA A 46 9.17 -8.08 9.04
C ALA A 46 10.64 -8.40 8.75
N ASP A 47 11.25 -7.66 7.83
CA ASP A 47 12.67 -7.82 7.47
C ASP A 47 13.59 -7.37 8.62
N GLU A 48 13.25 -6.28 9.32
CA GLU A 48 13.99 -5.83 10.50
C GLU A 48 13.98 -6.85 11.64
N LEU A 49 12.87 -7.55 11.86
CA LEU A 49 12.75 -8.57 12.90
C LEU A 49 13.40 -9.90 12.49
N ALA A 50 13.37 -10.25 11.20
CA ALA A 50 13.90 -11.50 10.69
C ALA A 50 15.43 -11.64 10.88
N VAL A 51 16.15 -10.51 10.96
CA VAL A 51 17.60 -10.49 11.17
C VAL A 51 18.03 -10.60 12.64
N LEU A 52 17.09 -10.54 13.59
CA LEU A 52 17.40 -10.63 15.01
C LEU A 52 17.80 -12.06 15.42
N GLU A 53 18.74 -12.15 16.36
CA GLU A 53 19.15 -13.43 16.94
C GLU A 53 17.97 -14.12 17.64
N GLY A 54 17.87 -15.44 17.46
CA GLY A 54 16.73 -16.22 17.98
C GLY A 54 15.44 -16.11 17.18
N VAL A 55 15.36 -15.24 16.16
CA VAL A 55 14.21 -15.23 15.24
C VAL A 55 14.40 -16.32 14.18
N ALA A 56 13.32 -17.09 13.96
CA ALA A 56 13.29 -18.16 12.96
C ALA A 56 12.60 -17.71 11.68
N ASP A 57 11.47 -17.03 11.84
CA ASP A 57 10.64 -16.52 10.76
C ASP A 57 9.72 -15.42 11.32
N VAL A 58 9.26 -14.53 10.45
CA VAL A 58 8.33 -13.45 10.78
C VAL A 58 7.17 -13.50 9.79
N VAL A 59 5.97 -13.75 10.31
CA VAL A 59 4.77 -13.89 9.49
C VAL A 59 3.88 -12.66 9.68
N PRO A 60 3.71 -11.80 8.65
CA PRO A 60 2.77 -10.70 8.72
C PRO A 60 1.34 -11.24 8.87
N VAL A 61 0.66 -10.84 9.94
CA VAL A 61 -0.75 -11.21 10.15
C VAL A 61 -1.68 -10.32 9.30
N SER A 62 -1.39 -9.02 9.24
CA SER A 62 -2.15 -8.07 8.43
C SER A 62 -1.56 -7.91 7.04
N ARG A 63 -2.43 -7.64 6.06
CA ARG A 63 -2.02 -7.29 4.70
C ARG A 63 -1.29 -5.92 4.68
N PRO A 64 -0.25 -5.75 3.85
CA PRO A 64 0.54 -4.51 3.83
C PRO A 64 -0.22 -3.30 3.28
N TYR A 65 -1.40 -3.51 2.68
CA TYR A 65 -2.25 -2.48 2.07
C TYR A 65 -3.56 -2.26 2.86
N LYS A 66 -3.49 -2.32 4.21
CA LYS A 66 -4.66 -2.21 5.11
C LYS A 66 -5.61 -1.08 4.73
N LEU A 67 -5.11 0.15 4.53
CA LEU A 67 -5.94 1.33 4.23
C LEU A 67 -6.68 1.26 2.89
N ALA A 68 -6.16 0.49 1.93
CA ALA A 68 -6.79 0.28 0.62
C ALA A 68 -7.61 -1.02 0.54
N SER A 69 -7.64 -1.82 1.62
CA SER A 69 -8.30 -3.12 1.64
C SER A 69 -9.80 -3.01 1.94
N ARG A 70 -10.62 -3.86 1.30
CA ARG A 70 -12.05 -3.97 1.62
C ARG A 70 -12.32 -4.56 3.01
N GLU A 71 -11.38 -5.32 3.57
CA GLU A 71 -11.47 -5.84 4.94
C GLU A 71 -11.47 -4.69 5.97
N PHE A 72 -10.64 -3.66 5.74
CA PHE A 72 -10.57 -2.49 6.60
C PHE A 72 -11.58 -1.39 6.23
N LYS A 73 -11.86 -1.22 4.93
CA LYS A 73 -12.84 -0.27 4.40
C LYS A 73 -13.83 -0.99 3.48
N PRO A 74 -14.93 -1.54 4.03
CA PRO A 74 -15.90 -2.30 3.25
C PRO A 74 -16.59 -1.47 2.16
N GLU A 75 -16.76 -0.17 2.41
CA GLU A 75 -17.50 0.75 1.55
C GLU A 75 -16.67 1.20 0.34
N ASP A 76 -17.35 1.41 -0.78
CA ASP A 76 -16.72 1.96 -1.98
C ASP A 76 -16.20 3.38 -1.72
N THR A 77 -14.96 3.63 -2.14
CA THR A 77 -14.42 4.98 -2.19
C THR A 77 -14.88 5.65 -3.47
N VAL A 78 -15.66 6.74 -3.34
CA VAL A 78 -16.11 7.56 -4.47
C VAL A 78 -15.34 8.87 -4.48
N ILE A 79 -14.56 9.09 -5.54
CA ILE A 79 -13.79 10.33 -5.73
C ILE A 79 -14.60 11.29 -6.61
N LYS A 80 -14.84 12.51 -6.12
CA LYS A 80 -15.55 13.57 -6.86
C LYS A 80 -14.56 14.52 -7.53
N VAL A 81 -14.73 14.75 -8.83
CA VAL A 81 -13.97 15.71 -9.64
C VAL A 81 -14.97 16.58 -10.40
N GLY A 82 -15.26 17.76 -9.85
CA GLY A 82 -16.41 18.57 -10.31
C GLY A 82 -17.69 17.74 -10.20
N ASP A 83 -18.39 17.59 -11.33
CA ASP A 83 -19.64 16.82 -11.43
C ASP A 83 -19.43 15.32 -11.69
N VAL A 84 -18.18 14.86 -11.85
CA VAL A 84 -17.86 13.45 -12.14
C VAL A 84 -17.60 12.68 -10.83
N ALA A 85 -18.28 11.55 -10.65
CA ALA A 85 -18.06 10.61 -9.54
C ALA A 85 -17.34 9.34 -10.04
N ILE A 86 -16.14 9.08 -9.53
CA ILE A 86 -15.31 7.91 -9.88
C ILE A 86 -15.43 6.86 -8.78
N GLY A 87 -15.85 5.64 -9.12
CA GLY A 87 -16.09 4.54 -8.16
C GLY A 87 -17.58 4.39 -7.81
N GLY A 88 -17.91 3.43 -6.94
CA GLY A 88 -19.30 3.22 -6.49
C GLY A 88 -20.27 2.74 -7.58
N GLY A 89 -19.76 1.98 -8.57
CA GLY A 89 -20.55 1.52 -9.72
C GLY A 89 -20.73 2.53 -10.86
N ASN A 90 -20.19 3.75 -10.72
CA ASN A 90 -20.23 4.75 -11.80
C ASN A 90 -19.23 4.40 -12.92
N THR A 91 -19.67 4.54 -14.17
CA THR A 91 -18.79 4.39 -15.34
C THR A 91 -18.25 5.74 -15.75
N VAL A 92 -16.91 5.88 -15.77
CA VAL A 92 -16.23 7.14 -16.12
C VAL A 92 -15.25 6.89 -17.26
N ILE A 93 -15.35 7.69 -18.31
CA ILE A 93 -14.46 7.65 -19.47
C ILE A 93 -13.44 8.79 -19.38
N MET A 94 -12.17 8.42 -19.27
CA MET A 94 -11.03 9.35 -19.33
C MET A 94 -10.28 9.14 -20.66
N ALA A 95 -10.31 10.12 -21.54
CA ALA A 95 -9.74 9.99 -22.88
C ALA A 95 -8.91 11.23 -23.24
N GLY A 96 -7.99 11.07 -24.19
CA GLY A 96 -7.15 12.16 -24.68
C GLY A 96 -5.79 11.68 -25.15
N GLN A 97 -4.88 12.61 -25.42
CA GLN A 97 -3.62 12.31 -26.07
C GLN A 97 -2.66 11.52 -25.15
N CYS A 98 -1.76 10.74 -25.78
CA CYS A 98 -0.72 10.02 -25.03
C CYS A 98 0.33 10.99 -24.47
N SER A 99 0.74 11.96 -25.28
CA SER A 99 1.60 13.10 -24.96
C SER A 99 0.88 14.36 -25.40
N VAL A 100 1.03 15.46 -24.67
CA VAL A 100 0.56 16.77 -25.12
C VAL A 100 1.62 17.35 -26.05
N ASP A 101 1.29 17.51 -27.33
CA ASP A 101 2.21 18.03 -28.34
C ASP A 101 1.98 19.52 -28.60
N THR A 102 0.74 19.90 -28.94
CA THR A 102 0.35 21.30 -29.17
C THR A 102 -0.99 21.62 -28.52
N GLU A 103 -1.21 22.90 -28.20
CA GLU A 103 -2.48 23.39 -27.66
C GLU A 103 -3.64 23.09 -28.63
N GLU A 104 -3.44 23.34 -29.93
CA GLU A 104 -4.47 23.14 -30.95
C GLU A 104 -4.98 21.69 -30.98
N GLN A 105 -4.06 20.72 -31.01
CA GLN A 105 -4.42 19.30 -31.02
C GLN A 105 -5.06 18.87 -29.71
N MET A 106 -4.58 19.40 -28.58
CA MET A 106 -5.16 19.11 -27.27
C MET A 106 -6.60 19.63 -27.18
N MET A 107 -6.85 20.86 -27.65
CA MET A 107 -8.18 21.46 -27.67
C MET A 107 -9.12 20.78 -28.68
N ALA A 108 -8.63 20.37 -29.84
CA ALA A 108 -9.40 19.55 -30.79
C ALA A 108 -9.81 18.22 -30.16
N THR A 109 -8.87 17.55 -29.49
CA THR A 109 -9.13 16.28 -28.76
C THR A 109 -10.16 16.48 -27.66
N ALA A 110 -10.05 17.55 -26.87
CA ALA A 110 -10.98 17.87 -25.79
C ALA A 110 -12.43 17.97 -26.27
N ARG A 111 -12.65 18.65 -27.40
CA ARG A 111 -13.97 18.82 -28.01
C ARG A 111 -14.56 17.48 -28.44
N VAL A 112 -13.80 16.69 -29.21
CA VAL A 112 -14.24 15.37 -29.67
C VAL A 112 -14.53 14.42 -28.51
N VAL A 113 -13.67 14.40 -27.49
CA VAL A 113 -13.89 13.59 -26.28
C VAL A 113 -15.18 14.01 -25.58
N LYS A 114 -15.44 15.32 -25.43
CA LYS A 114 -16.66 15.81 -24.79
C LYS A 114 -17.91 15.47 -25.61
N GLU A 115 -17.86 15.67 -26.92
CA GLU A 115 -18.95 15.35 -27.86
C GLU A 115 -19.29 13.85 -27.83
N ALA A 116 -18.29 12.99 -27.69
CA ALA A 116 -18.46 11.54 -27.58
C ALA A 116 -18.95 11.05 -26.19
N GLY A 117 -19.23 11.96 -25.24
CA GLY A 117 -19.67 11.60 -23.89
C GLY A 117 -18.52 11.28 -22.92
N GLY A 118 -17.29 11.67 -23.25
CA GLY A 118 -16.14 11.60 -22.35
C GLY A 118 -16.31 12.53 -21.14
N HIS A 119 -15.77 12.09 -20.01
CA HIS A 119 -15.97 12.75 -18.72
C HIS A 119 -14.75 13.56 -18.29
N ILE A 120 -13.54 13.01 -18.55
CA ILE A 120 -12.28 13.62 -18.14
C ILE A 120 -11.30 13.60 -19.33
N LEU A 121 -10.67 14.74 -19.57
CA LEU A 121 -9.59 14.86 -20.55
C LEU A 121 -8.25 14.48 -19.91
N ARG A 122 -7.49 13.57 -20.52
CA ARG A 122 -6.11 13.24 -20.12
C ARG A 122 -5.08 13.66 -21.17
N GLY A 123 -3.87 13.98 -20.74
CA GLY A 123 -2.73 14.27 -21.60
C GLY A 123 -1.42 14.23 -20.81
N GLY A 124 -0.41 13.50 -21.32
CA GLY A 124 0.88 13.40 -20.64
C GLY A 124 1.77 14.60 -20.95
N ALA A 125 2.05 15.46 -19.97
CA ALA A 125 2.97 16.58 -20.11
C ALA A 125 4.46 16.17 -20.04
N PHE A 126 4.75 15.02 -19.42
CA PHE A 126 6.09 14.48 -19.27
C PHE A 126 6.16 13.06 -19.82
N LYS A 127 7.25 12.75 -20.52
CA LYS A 127 7.60 11.41 -20.97
C LYS A 127 9.08 11.15 -20.65
N PRO A 128 9.42 9.95 -20.14
CA PRO A 128 10.82 9.60 -19.95
C PRO A 128 11.51 9.57 -21.33
N ARG A 129 12.57 10.36 -21.50
CA ARG A 129 13.43 10.25 -22.69
C ARG A 129 14.28 8.99 -22.55
N THR A 130 14.17 8.09 -23.51
CA THR A 130 15.06 6.94 -23.65
C THR A 130 16.31 7.27 -24.48
N ASN A 131 16.30 8.37 -25.24
CA ASN A 131 17.44 8.97 -25.95
C ASN A 131 17.13 10.47 -26.21
N PRO A 132 18.13 11.40 -26.20
CA PRO A 132 17.91 12.82 -26.45
C PRO A 132 17.37 13.11 -27.85
#